data_AF-A0A453H0N7-F1
#
_entry.id   AF-A0A453H0N7-F1
#
_cell.length_a   1.000
_cell.length_b   1.000
_cell.length_c   1.000
_cell.angle_alpha   90.00
_cell.angle_beta   90.00
_cell.angle_gamma   90.00
#
_symmetry.space_group_name_H-M   'P 1'
#
loop_
_entity.id
_entity.type
_entity.pdbx_description
1 polymer ?
#
loop_
_entity_poly.entity_id
_entity_poly.type
_entity_poly.pdbx_seq_one_letter_code
_entity_poly.pdbx_strand_id
1 'polypeptide(L)'
;MLEAAYHRLPQPKDSERAKTYIPRHPSVTPASYPQIQAPIVTNPAFWERLGSDTLSTDMLFFAFYYQQNSYQQYLAAKELKKQSWRFHRKYNTWFQRHVEPQVTTDEYERGSYVYFDFHLADDGAKGSRMTSHLNTTSLRMNCQYSQTRALGA
;
A
#
# COMPACT_ATOMS: atom_id res chain seq x y z
N MET A 1 47.23 10.99 -5.11
CA MET A 1 45.89 10.49 -4.71
C MET A 1 44.75 11.40 -5.17
N LEU A 2 44.88 12.74 -5.12
CA LEU A 2 43.81 13.67 -5.54
C LEU A 2 43.45 13.56 -7.05
N GLU A 3 44.45 13.53 -7.93
CA GLU A 3 44.27 13.39 -9.39
C GLU A 3 43.45 12.15 -9.79
N ALA A 4 43.73 11.00 -9.17
CA ALA A 4 43.01 9.76 -9.46
C ALA A 4 41.53 9.83 -9.04
N ALA A 5 41.21 10.57 -7.96
CA ALA A 5 39.85 10.77 -7.50
C ALA A 5 39.08 11.78 -8.37
N TYR A 6 39.76 12.79 -8.91
CA TYR A 6 39.18 13.76 -9.84
C TYR A 6 38.64 13.09 -11.11
N HIS A 7 39.34 12.10 -11.64
CA HIS A 7 38.87 11.31 -12.79
C HIS A 7 37.77 10.28 -12.45
N ARG A 8 37.41 10.11 -11.17
CA ARG A 8 36.40 9.15 -10.69
C ARG A 8 35.42 9.80 -9.71
N LEU A 9 34.96 11.00 -10.06
CA LEU A 9 33.95 11.71 -9.26
C LEU A 9 32.69 10.86 -9.09
N PRO A 10 32.13 10.77 -7.88
CA PRO A 10 30.83 10.15 -7.66
C PRO A 10 29.79 10.80 -8.56
N GLN A 11 29.07 9.99 -9.31
CA GLN A 11 27.95 10.43 -10.14
C GLN A 11 26.68 10.57 -9.27
N PRO A 12 25.71 11.40 -9.65
CA PRO A 12 24.43 11.49 -8.94
C PRO A 12 23.75 10.13 -8.74
N LYS A 13 23.85 9.24 -9.75
CA LYS A 13 23.33 7.88 -9.70
C LYS A 13 24.01 6.99 -8.64
N ASP A 14 25.24 7.31 -8.24
CA ASP A 14 25.96 6.53 -7.21
C ASP A 14 25.36 6.79 -5.82
N SER A 15 24.61 7.88 -5.66
CA SER A 15 23.80 8.17 -4.47
C SER A 15 22.39 7.57 -4.56
N GLU A 16 21.96 7.12 -5.74
CA GLU A 16 20.66 6.48 -5.92
C GLU A 16 20.72 5.03 -5.46
N ARG A 17 19.66 4.58 -4.79
CA ARG A 17 19.50 3.17 -4.46
C ARG A 17 19.39 2.37 -5.77
N ALA A 18 20.29 1.41 -5.99
CA ALA A 18 20.24 0.53 -7.16
C ALA A 18 18.83 -0.06 -7.33
N LYS A 19 18.18 0.27 -8.44
CA LYS A 19 16.82 -0.20 -8.78
C LYS A 19 16.91 -1.56 -9.44
N THR A 20 17.29 -2.58 -8.68
CA THR A 20 17.23 -3.95 -9.16
C THR A 20 15.81 -4.45 -8.94
N TYR A 21 15.01 -4.51 -10.00
CA TYR A 21 13.81 -5.33 -9.97
C TYR A 21 14.27 -6.78 -9.80
N ILE A 22 14.09 -7.32 -8.60
CA ILE A 22 14.40 -8.71 -8.29
C ILE A 22 13.05 -9.41 -8.15
N PRO A 23 12.64 -10.21 -9.15
CA PRO A 23 11.44 -11.02 -9.03
C PRO A 23 11.54 -11.90 -7.79
N ARG A 24 10.48 -11.96 -6.98
CA ARG A 24 10.44 -12.89 -5.84
C ARG A 24 10.52 -14.35 -6.28
N HIS A 25 10.01 -14.64 -7.48
CA HIS A 25 10.07 -15.95 -8.11
C HIS A 25 10.61 -15.79 -9.54
N PRO A 26 11.95 -15.79 -9.71
CA PRO A 26 12.55 -15.74 -11.04
C PRO A 26 12.05 -16.91 -11.89
N SER A 27 11.60 -16.61 -13.11
CA SER A 27 11.13 -17.61 -14.07
C SER A 27 11.66 -17.27 -15.45
N VAL A 28 11.84 -18.29 -16.29
CA VAL A 28 12.24 -18.08 -17.68
C VAL A 28 11.02 -17.58 -18.44
N THR A 29 11.04 -16.30 -18.81
CA THR A 29 10.00 -15.69 -19.65
C THR A 29 10.56 -15.42 -21.05
N PRO A 30 9.73 -15.51 -22.12
CA PRO A 30 10.18 -15.16 -23.46
C PRO A 30 10.69 -13.72 -23.53
N ALA A 31 11.70 -13.46 -24.38
CA ALA A 31 12.30 -12.12 -24.51
C ALA A 31 11.33 -11.05 -25.03
N SER A 32 10.20 -11.45 -25.62
CA SER A 32 9.12 -10.55 -26.03
C SER A 32 8.31 -9.97 -24.86
N TYR A 33 8.38 -10.59 -23.67
CA TYR A 33 7.72 -10.09 -22.47
C TYR A 33 8.57 -9.04 -21.76
N PRO A 34 7.95 -8.09 -21.03
CA PRO A 34 8.66 -7.12 -20.22
C PRO A 34 9.59 -7.78 -19.19
N GLN A 35 10.90 -7.56 -19.35
CA GLN A 35 11.93 -8.09 -18.43
C GLN A 35 12.20 -7.15 -17.24
N ILE A 36 11.74 -5.90 -17.33
CA ILE A 36 11.89 -4.89 -16.29
C ILE A 36 10.52 -4.38 -15.87
N GLN A 37 10.41 -3.96 -14.61
CA GLN A 37 9.21 -3.29 -14.12
C GLN A 37 8.95 -2.00 -14.91
N ALA A 38 7.69 -1.79 -15.28
CA ALA A 38 7.29 -0.59 -16.03
C ALA A 38 7.65 0.70 -15.23
N PRO A 39 8.32 1.69 -15.85
CA PRO A 39 8.77 2.91 -15.16
C PRO A 39 7.65 3.70 -14.49
N ILE A 40 6.45 3.66 -15.07
CA ILE A 40 5.25 4.35 -14.56
C ILE A 40 4.89 3.95 -13.13
N VAL A 41 5.25 2.74 -12.69
CA VAL A 41 4.93 2.25 -11.34
C VAL A 41 5.70 3.03 -10.26
N THR A 42 6.79 3.71 -10.63
CA THR A 42 7.54 4.58 -9.71
C THR A 42 7.03 6.03 -9.69
N ASN A 43 6.13 6.40 -10.61
CA ASN A 43 5.58 7.75 -10.72
C ASN A 43 4.40 7.93 -9.75
N PRO A 44 4.45 8.88 -8.80
CA PRO A 44 3.33 9.14 -7.88
C PRO A 44 1.99 9.45 -8.57
N ALA A 45 2.00 10.12 -9.72
CA ALA A 45 0.78 10.49 -10.45
C ALA A 45 -0.02 9.26 -10.91
N PHE A 46 0.65 8.14 -11.18
CA PHE A 46 -0.01 6.87 -11.49
C PHE A 46 -0.84 6.37 -10.30
N TRP A 47 -0.29 6.46 -9.09
CA TRP A 47 -0.96 6.02 -7.87
C TRP A 47 -2.12 6.95 -7.50
N GLU A 48 -1.99 8.26 -7.72
CA GLU A 48 -3.08 9.21 -7.48
C GLU A 48 -4.29 8.92 -8.39
N ARG A 49 -4.03 8.55 -9.65
CA ARG A 49 -5.08 8.12 -10.57
C ARG A 49 -5.75 6.82 -10.10
N LEU A 50 -4.96 5.82 -9.66
CA LEU A 50 -5.50 4.61 -9.05
C LEU A 50 -6.30 4.91 -7.77
N GLY A 51 -5.86 5.87 -6.98
CA GLY A 51 -6.53 6.31 -5.76
C GLY A 51 -7.85 7.05 -6.00
N SER A 52 -8.07 7.62 -7.18
CA SER A 52 -9.32 8.31 -7.50
C SER A 52 -10.47 7.35 -7.84
N ASP A 53 -10.14 6.13 -8.25
CA ASP A 53 -11.12 5.14 -8.68
C ASP A 53 -11.36 4.08 -7.60
N THR A 54 -12.60 4.00 -7.11
CA THR A 54 -13.01 3.01 -6.11
C THR A 54 -12.83 1.56 -6.57
N LEU A 55 -12.91 1.30 -7.89
CA LEU A 55 -12.65 -0.04 -8.45
C LEU A 55 -11.16 -0.42 -8.39
N SER A 56 -10.29 0.58 -8.25
CA SER A 56 -8.84 0.41 -8.18
C SER A 56 -8.30 0.29 -6.74
N THR A 57 -9.16 0.39 -5.72
CA THR A 57 -8.76 0.23 -4.31
C THR A 57 -8.18 -1.16 -4.02
N ASP A 58 -8.66 -2.21 -4.70
CA ASP A 58 -8.10 -3.56 -4.60
C ASP A 58 -6.63 -3.61 -5.04
N MET A 59 -6.25 -2.81 -6.04
CA MET A 59 -4.86 -2.70 -6.49
C MET A 59 -3.97 -2.02 -5.43
N LEU A 60 -4.52 -1.07 -4.68
CA LEU A 60 -3.80 -0.42 -3.58
C LEU A 60 -3.55 -1.42 -2.44
N PHE A 61 -4.54 -2.23 -2.08
CA PHE A 61 -4.35 -3.31 -1.10
C PHE A 61 -3.33 -4.33 -1.60
N PHE A 62 -3.44 -4.76 -2.85
CA PHE A 62 -2.47 -5.68 -3.46
C PHE A 62 -1.05 -5.12 -3.36
N ALA A 63 -0.83 -3.87 -3.77
CA ALA A 63 0.48 -3.24 -3.66
C ALA A 63 0.98 -3.15 -2.21
N PHE A 64 0.10 -2.82 -1.26
CA PHE A 64 0.46 -2.70 0.15
C PHE A 64 0.94 -4.02 0.75
N TYR A 65 0.24 -5.14 0.49
CA TYR A 65 0.57 -6.45 1.05
C TYR A 65 1.67 -7.18 0.29
N TYR A 66 1.70 -7.03 -1.04
CA TYR A 66 2.61 -7.78 -1.91
C TYR A 66 3.82 -6.96 -2.37
N GLN A 67 3.99 -5.70 -2.01
CA GLN A 67 5.23 -4.94 -2.29
C GLN A 67 5.86 -4.40 -0.99
N GLN A 68 5.96 -5.24 0.03
CA GLN A 68 6.49 -4.84 1.34
C GLN A 68 7.91 -4.26 1.25
N ASN A 69 8.20 -3.27 2.10
CA ASN A 69 9.49 -2.59 2.19
C ASN A 69 9.90 -1.87 0.90
N SER A 70 8.92 -1.41 0.11
CA SER A 70 9.13 -0.71 -1.15
C SER A 70 8.51 0.69 -1.14
N TYR A 71 8.93 1.53 -2.08
CA TYR A 71 8.33 2.85 -2.30
C TYR A 71 6.86 2.72 -2.74
N GLN A 72 6.52 1.66 -3.48
CA GLN A 72 5.18 1.38 -3.95
C GLN A 72 4.21 1.10 -2.78
N GLN A 73 4.65 0.39 -1.74
CA GLN A 73 3.83 0.20 -0.53
C GLN A 73 3.53 1.54 0.17
N TYR A 74 4.51 2.45 0.23
CA TYR A 74 4.29 3.80 0.77
C TYR A 74 3.28 4.58 -0.07
N LEU A 75 3.40 4.57 -1.40
CA LEU A 75 2.45 5.25 -2.29
C LEU A 75 1.04 4.67 -2.16
N ALA A 76 0.89 3.35 -2.13
CA ALA A 76 -0.39 2.70 -1.90
C ALA A 76 -1.02 3.10 -0.55
N ALA A 77 -0.23 3.07 0.53
CA ALA A 77 -0.68 3.49 1.86
C ALA A 77 -1.09 4.97 1.90
N LYS A 78 -0.39 5.84 1.16
CA LYS A 78 -0.72 7.27 1.04
C LYS A 78 -2.10 7.45 0.42
N GLU A 79 -2.39 6.76 -0.68
CA GLU A 79 -3.68 6.87 -1.36
C GLU A 79 -4.82 6.22 -0.56
N LEU A 80 -4.59 5.08 0.10
CA LEU A 80 -5.56 4.49 1.03
C LEU A 80 -5.94 5.46 2.15
N LYS A 81 -4.97 6.16 2.74
CA LYS A 81 -5.24 7.19 3.76
C LYS A 81 -6.07 8.35 3.22
N LYS A 82 -5.82 8.82 1.99
CA LYS A 82 -6.64 9.86 1.33
C LYS A 82 -8.09 9.39 1.14
N GLN A 83 -8.30 8.10 0.89
CA GLN A 83 -9.61 7.45 0.84
C GLN A 83 -10.20 7.15 2.24
N SER A 84 -9.66 7.73 3.32
CA SER A 84 -10.11 7.51 4.71
C SER A 84 -9.95 6.08 5.24
N TRP A 85 -9.04 5.28 4.66
CA TRP A 85 -8.65 4.01 5.23
C TRP A 85 -7.65 4.19 6.39
N ARG A 86 -7.80 3.35 7.41
CA ARG A 86 -7.03 3.37 8.66
C ARG A 86 -6.38 2.01 8.89
N PHE A 87 -5.06 1.97 8.99
CA PHE A 87 -4.33 0.72 9.17
C PHE A 87 -4.18 0.35 10.64
N HIS A 88 -4.59 -0.87 11.00
CA HIS A 88 -4.52 -1.40 12.36
C HIS A 88 -3.35 -2.40 12.50
N ARG A 89 -2.29 -2.00 13.22
CA ARG A 89 -1.05 -2.81 13.31
C ARG A 89 -1.27 -4.23 13.85
N LYS A 90 -2.10 -4.39 14.90
CA LYS A 90 -2.35 -5.71 15.50
C LYS A 90 -3.01 -6.70 14.53
N TYR A 91 -3.91 -6.22 13.69
CA TYR A 91 -4.67 -7.06 12.77
C TYR A 91 -4.07 -7.06 11.36
N ASN A 92 -3.04 -6.25 11.14
CA ASN A 92 -2.39 -6.07 9.84
C ASN A 92 -3.40 -5.79 8.72
N THR A 93 -4.47 -5.04 9.02
CA THR A 93 -5.53 -4.73 8.05
C THR A 93 -6.01 -3.29 8.10
N TRP A 94 -6.60 -2.85 6.98
CA TRP A 94 -7.15 -1.54 6.75
C TRP A 94 -8.65 -1.54 7.02
N PHE A 95 -9.10 -0.50 7.73
CA PHE A 95 -10.49 -0.28 8.09
C PHE A 95 -10.97 1.08 7.58
N GLN A 96 -12.23 1.16 7.18
CA GLN A 96 -12.92 2.41 6.87
C GLN A 96 -14.22 2.46 7.67
N ARG A 97 -14.63 3.64 8.13
CA ARG A 97 -15.90 3.81 8.86
C ARG A 97 -17.06 3.56 7.89
N HIS A 98 -17.95 2.63 8.23
CA HIS A 98 -19.18 2.39 7.45
C HIS A 98 -20.25 3.43 7.80
N VAL A 99 -20.29 3.81 9.08
CA VAL A 99 -21.16 4.87 9.65
C VAL A 99 -20.35 5.62 10.71
N GLU A 100 -20.78 6.83 11.07
CA GLU A 100 -20.19 7.58 12.19
C GLU A 100 -20.18 6.73 13.48
N PRO A 101 -19.05 6.68 14.21
CA PRO A 101 -18.93 5.84 15.40
C PRO A 101 -19.90 6.29 16.50
N GLN A 102 -20.52 5.32 17.17
CA GLN A 102 -21.44 5.57 18.28
C GLN A 102 -20.74 6.14 19.52
N VAL A 103 -19.45 5.81 19.69
CA VAL A 103 -18.63 6.30 20.80
C VAL A 103 -17.29 6.76 20.25
N THR A 104 -16.88 7.97 20.61
CA THR A 104 -15.54 8.52 20.35
C THR A 104 -14.99 9.06 21.67
N THR A 105 -13.87 8.48 22.14
CA THR A 105 -13.07 8.98 23.26
C THR A 105 -11.65 9.29 22.78
N ASP A 106 -10.85 9.94 23.62
CA ASP A 106 -9.45 10.25 23.29
C ASP A 106 -8.60 8.98 23.09
N GLU A 107 -9.00 7.86 23.70
CA GLU A 107 -8.30 6.59 23.64
C GLU A 107 -8.83 5.67 22.55
N TYR A 108 -10.13 5.71 22.23
CA TYR A 108 -10.74 4.81 21.25
C TYR A 108 -12.03 5.33 20.61
N GLU A 109 -12.33 4.78 19.44
CA GLU A 109 -13.62 4.88 18.78
C GLU A 109 -14.29 3.51 18.69
N ARG A 110 -15.61 3.45 18.84
CA ARG A 110 -16.42 2.24 18.64
C ARG A 110 -17.50 2.52 17.61
N GLY A 111 -17.55 1.69 16.57
CA GLY A 111 -18.46 1.88 15.45
C GLY A 111 -18.51 0.66 14.54
N SER A 112 -19.25 0.82 13.46
CA SER A 112 -19.31 -0.15 12.36
C SER A 112 -18.25 0.20 11.32
N TYR A 113 -17.38 -0.75 11.00
CA TYR A 113 -16.29 -0.58 10.05
C TYR A 113 -16.39 -1.60 8.94
N VAL A 114 -16.03 -1.20 7.73
CA VAL A 114 -15.66 -2.12 6.65
C VAL A 114 -14.15 -2.37 6.70
N TYR A 115 -13.72 -3.58 6.37
CA TYR A 115 -12.29 -3.91 6.31
C TYR A 115 -11.96 -4.82 5.13
N PHE A 116 -10.68 -4.82 4.75
CA PHE A 116 -10.14 -5.70 3.72
C PHE A 116 -9.54 -6.96 4.35
N ASP A 117 -10.14 -8.11 4.08
CA ASP A 117 -9.60 -9.40 4.52
C ASP A 117 -8.65 -9.96 3.47
N PHE A 118 -7.34 -9.85 3.71
CA PHE A 118 -6.33 -10.36 2.80
C PHE A 118 -6.02 -11.86 3.01
N HIS A 119 -6.49 -12.46 4.12
CA HIS A 119 -6.28 -13.87 4.43
C HIS A 119 -7.30 -14.78 3.75
N LEU A 120 -8.52 -14.28 3.48
CA LEU A 120 -9.56 -15.02 2.78
C LEU A 120 -9.15 -15.50 1.37
N ALA A 121 -8.12 -14.90 0.77
CA ALA A 121 -7.59 -15.30 -0.53
C ALA A 121 -6.75 -16.60 -0.49
N ASP A 122 -6.34 -17.06 0.70
CA ASP A 122 -5.49 -18.26 0.89
C ASP A 122 -6.31 -19.52 1.26
N ASP A 123 -7.50 -19.34 1.82
CA ASP A 123 -8.40 -20.44 2.14
C ASP A 123 -9.05 -20.97 0.86
N GLY A 124 -8.56 -22.11 0.36
CA GLY A 124 -8.92 -22.80 -0.89
C GLY A 124 -10.39 -23.24 -1.07
N ALA A 125 -11.36 -22.46 -0.59
CA ALA A 125 -12.78 -22.66 -0.82
C ALA A 125 -13.24 -21.93 -2.10
N LYS A 126 -13.24 -22.71 -3.20
CA LYS A 126 -14.14 -22.59 -4.37
C LYS A 126 -14.56 -21.18 -4.80
N GLY A 127 -13.85 -20.67 -5.82
CA GLY A 127 -14.50 -20.03 -6.97
C GLY A 127 -15.39 -18.82 -6.72
N SER A 128 -15.18 -18.05 -5.65
CA SER A 128 -15.79 -16.73 -5.54
C SER A 128 -14.87 -15.70 -6.18
N ARG A 129 -15.42 -14.99 -7.15
CA ARG A 129 -14.90 -13.82 -7.84
C ARG A 129 -14.10 -12.94 -6.86
N MET A 130 -12.95 -12.39 -7.29
CA MET A 130 -12.32 -11.23 -6.62
C MET A 130 -13.29 -10.05 -6.65
N THR A 131 -14.30 -10.09 -5.79
CA THR A 131 -15.07 -8.93 -5.39
C THR A 131 -14.50 -8.57 -4.04
N SER A 132 -14.11 -7.32 -3.86
CA SER A 132 -13.79 -6.71 -2.58
C SER A 132 -14.88 -7.06 -1.56
N HIS A 133 -14.69 -8.15 -0.82
CA HIS A 133 -15.57 -8.52 0.28
C HIS A 133 -15.21 -7.61 1.44
N LEU A 134 -15.71 -6.38 1.35
CA LEU A 134 -15.75 -5.45 2.46
C LEU A 134 -16.64 -6.07 3.53
N ASN A 135 -16.00 -6.70 4.51
CA ASN A 135 -16.70 -7.30 5.63
C ASN A 135 -17.01 -6.20 6.65
N THR A 136 -18.23 -6.22 7.18
CA THR A 136 -18.65 -5.28 8.21
C THR A 136 -18.41 -5.88 9.58
N THR A 137 -17.72 -5.16 10.46
CA THR A 137 -17.49 -5.59 11.85
C THR A 137 -17.66 -4.45 12.83
N SER A 138 -18.12 -4.77 14.04
CA SER A 138 -18.11 -3.82 15.15
C SER A 138 -16.79 -3.94 15.88
N LEU A 139 -15.98 -2.89 15.81
CA LEU A 139 -14.66 -2.86 16.44
C LEU A 139 -14.49 -1.64 17.32
N ARG A 140 -13.69 -1.83 18.36
CA ARG A 140 -13.09 -0.76 19.15
C ARG A 140 -11.72 -0.45 18.54
N MET A 141 -11.61 0.64 17.79
CA MET A 141 -10.35 1.08 17.23
C MET A 141 -9.70 2.12 18.14
N ASN A 142 -8.43 1.90 18.50
CA ASN A 142 -7.71 2.85 19.37
C ASN A 142 -7.38 4.15 18.60
N CYS A 143 -7.73 5.29 19.19
CA CYS A 143 -7.57 6.62 18.60
C CYS A 143 -6.11 6.99 18.29
N GLN A 144 -5.16 6.43 19.03
CA GLN A 144 -3.72 6.60 18.79
C GLN A 144 -3.22 5.88 17.52
N TYR A 145 -3.95 4.87 17.03
CA TYR A 145 -3.69 4.22 15.74
C TYR A 145 -4.58 4.79 14.62
N SER A 146 -5.59 5.58 14.97
CA SER A 146 -6.52 6.26 14.06
C SER A 146 -6.33 7.78 14.04
N GLN A 147 -5.15 8.32 14.37
CA GLN A 147 -4.91 9.77 14.30
C GLN A 147 -4.92 10.27 12.85
N THR A 148 -6.13 10.59 12.37
CA THR A 148 -6.43 11.80 11.63
C THR A 148 -6.21 12.98 12.59
N ARG A 149 -4.94 13.27 12.91
CA ARG A 149 -4.58 14.62 13.34
C ARG A 149 -4.09 15.30 12.09
N ALA A 150 -4.88 16.27 11.63
CA ALA A 150 -4.57 17.17 10.55
C ALA A 150 -3.11 17.67 10.68
N LEU A 151 -2.25 17.21 9.77
CA LEU A 151 -1.15 18.00 9.27
C LEU A 151 -1.72 18.55 7.95
N GLY A 152 -2.14 19.80 7.87
CA GLY A 152 -1.24 20.92 8.11
C GLY A 152 -0.30 21.03 6.91
N ALA A 153 -0.89 21.34 5.76
CA ALA A 153 -0.26 22.05 4.66
C ALA A 153 -1.22 23.18 4.29
#